data_AF-A0A1X0RBE6-F1
#
_entry.id   AF-A0A1X0RBE6-F1
#
_cell.length_a   1.000
_cell.length_b   1.000
_cell.length_c   1.000
_cell.angle_alpha   90.00
_cell.angle_beta   90.00
_cell.angle_gamma   90.00
#
_symmetry.space_group_name_H-M   'P 1'
#
loop_
_entity.id
_entity.type
_entity.pdbx_description
1 polymer ?
#
loop_
_entity_poly.entity_id
_entity_poly.type
_entity_poly.pdbx_seq_one_letter_code
_entity_poly.pdbx_strand_id
1 'polypeptide(L)'
;MSNYECSLQGLIIGHQQKDKLIERLEGICGNSSIVDLFEHEIIFTPSVQTPVGPARNDDVVLRVQSRISTEKDVSFRFRQWHLCMQGNPEPQRARTVTVRPIARVQLSGDMFRFMKALGYR
;
A
#
# COMPACT_ATOMS: atom_id res chain seq x y z
N MET A 1 0.46 14.87 13.04
CA MET A 1 1.80 14.25 13.10
C MET A 1 1.91 13.37 11.86
N SER A 2 2.98 13.53 11.07
CA SER A 2 3.18 12.72 9.86
C SER A 2 3.73 11.34 10.24
N ASN A 3 3.15 10.28 9.69
CA ASN A 3 3.64 8.92 9.90
C ASN A 3 4.69 8.59 8.83
N TYR A 4 5.73 7.85 9.22
CA TYR A 4 6.80 7.42 8.32
C TYR A 4 6.91 5.90 8.31
N GLU A 5 7.12 5.34 7.13
CA GLU A 5 7.43 3.93 6.93
C GLU A 5 8.93 3.76 6.69
N CYS A 6 9.53 2.78 7.37
CA CYS A 6 10.88 2.32 7.11
C CYS A 6 10.81 0.90 6.54
N SER A 7 11.38 0.68 5.35
CA SER A 7 11.34 -0.62 4.69
C SER A 7 12.68 -1.05 4.11
N LEU A 8 12.88 -2.37 4.11
CA LEU A 8 13.93 -3.10 3.41
C LEU A 8 13.26 -4.00 2.37
N GLN A 9 13.93 -4.17 1.23
CA GLN A 9 13.43 -4.98 0.13
C GLN A 9 14.44 -6.06 -0.20
N GLY A 10 13.94 -7.25 -0.54
CA GLY A 10 14.74 -8.39 -0.95
C GLY A 10 13.96 -9.22 -1.96
N LEU A 11 14.69 -9.98 -2.77
CA LEU A 11 14.12 -10.85 -3.79
C LEU A 11 14.29 -12.31 -3.37
N ILE A 12 13.22 -13.10 -3.51
CA ILE A 12 13.22 -14.54 -3.27
C ILE A 12 12.90 -15.23 -4.58
N ILE A 13 13.75 -16.16 -5.02
CA ILE A 13 13.63 -16.80 -6.32
C ILE A 13 13.31 -18.29 -6.13
N GLY A 14 12.08 -18.67 -6.50
CA GLY A 14 11.62 -20.05 -6.50
C GLY A 14 11.11 -20.56 -5.14
N HIS A 15 10.38 -21.67 -5.20
CA HIS A 15 9.68 -22.26 -4.05
C HIS A 15 10.65 -22.71 -2.94
N GLN A 16 11.75 -23.40 -3.29
CA GLN A 16 12.68 -23.92 -2.29
C GLN A 16 13.33 -22.82 -1.43
N GLN A 17 13.61 -21.64 -1.99
CA GLN A 17 14.15 -20.52 -1.23
C GLN A 17 13.09 -19.89 -0.32
N LYS A 18 11.85 -19.80 -0.81
CA LYS A 18 10.71 -19.31 -0.03
C LYS A 18 10.48 -20.18 1.21
N ASP A 19 10.45 -21.50 1.05
CA ASP A 19 10.15 -22.42 2.16
C ASP A 19 11.23 -22.32 3.26
N LYS A 20 12.52 -22.31 2.87
CA LYS A 20 13.64 -22.12 3.81
C LYS A 20 13.62 -20.77 4.50
N LEU A 21 13.17 -19.71 3.82
CA LEU A 21 13.05 -18.40 4.43
C LEU A 21 11.93 -18.39 5.49
N ILE A 22 10.79 -18.97 5.16
CA ILE A 22 9.64 -19.06 6.08
C ILE A 22 10.05 -19.80 7.36
N GLU A 23 10.68 -20.96 7.24
CA GLU A 23 11.17 -21.74 8.39
C GLU A 23 12.12 -20.91 9.28
N ARG A 24 13.02 -20.14 8.67
CA ARG A 24 13.93 -19.23 9.41
C ARG A 24 13.19 -18.08 10.08
N LEU A 25 12.19 -17.49 9.40
CA LEU A 25 11.39 -16.41 9.97
C LEU A 25 10.58 -16.91 11.17
N GLU A 26 10.02 -18.11 11.13
CA GLU A 26 9.34 -18.73 12.27
C GLU A 26 10.30 -18.93 13.45
N GLY A 27 11.52 -19.44 13.17
CA GLY A 27 12.55 -19.61 14.18
C GLY A 27 13.05 -18.31 14.82
N ILE A 28 13.17 -17.22 14.04
CA ILE A 28 13.65 -15.91 14.52
C ILE A 28 12.55 -15.13 15.23
N CYS A 29 11.34 -15.10 14.67
CA CYS A 29 10.22 -14.30 15.20
C CYS A 29 9.49 -15.00 16.34
N GLY A 30 9.70 -16.31 16.55
CA GLY A 30 9.09 -17.08 17.63
C GLY A 30 7.58 -17.25 17.51
N ASN A 31 7.02 -17.06 16.31
CA ASN A 31 5.59 -17.18 16.05
C ASN A 31 5.37 -18.02 14.79
N SER A 32 4.68 -19.15 14.94
CA SER A 32 4.29 -20.05 13.85
C SER A 32 2.95 -19.66 13.21
N SER A 33 2.32 -18.58 13.67
CA SER A 33 1.05 -18.10 13.12
C SER A 33 1.29 -17.26 11.88
N ILE A 34 1.67 -17.93 10.79
CA ILE A 34 1.66 -17.30 9.47
C ILE A 34 0.21 -16.98 9.12
N VAL A 35 -0.05 -15.72 8.79
CA VAL A 35 -1.37 -15.26 8.39
C VAL A 35 -1.32 -14.95 6.91
N ASP A 36 -2.25 -15.53 6.15
CA ASP A 36 -2.43 -15.17 4.76
C ASP A 36 -2.83 -13.69 4.64
N LEU A 37 -2.05 -12.97 3.84
CA LEU A 37 -2.31 -11.59 3.48
C LEU A 37 -2.85 -11.55 2.06
N PHE A 38 -4.14 -11.27 1.94
CA PHE A 38 -4.78 -11.02 0.66
C PHE A 38 -5.41 -9.62 0.68
N GLU A 39 -4.89 -8.74 -0.16
CA GLU A 39 -5.32 -7.34 -0.25
C GLU A 39 -5.67 -6.99 -1.70
N HIS A 40 -6.74 -6.21 -1.86
CA HIS A 40 -7.09 -5.59 -3.12
C HIS A 40 -6.71 -4.12 -3.08
N GLU A 41 -5.93 -3.69 -4.06
CA GLU A 41 -5.54 -2.30 -4.25
C GLU A 41 -6.12 -1.74 -5.55
N ILE A 42 -6.75 -0.57 -5.44
CA ILE A 42 -7.24 0.22 -6.57
C ILE A 42 -6.44 1.52 -6.60
N ILE A 43 -5.87 1.83 -7.77
CA ILE A 43 -5.11 3.06 -7.98
C ILE A 43 -5.98 4.05 -8.76
N PHE A 44 -6.22 5.20 -8.15
CA PHE A 44 -6.96 6.31 -8.74
C PHE A 44 -6.00 7.35 -9.28
N THR A 45 -6.23 7.74 -10.52
CA THR A 45 -5.42 8.75 -11.23
C THR A 45 -6.17 10.07 -11.29
N PRO A 46 -5.48 11.22 -11.23
CA PRO A 46 -6.13 12.51 -11.44
C PRO A 46 -6.82 12.57 -12.81
N SER A 47 -8.07 13.03 -12.84
CA SER A 47 -8.87 13.17 -14.08
C SER A 47 -8.39 14.32 -14.95
N VAL A 48 -7.79 15.33 -14.34
CA VAL A 48 -7.11 16.45 -15.01
C VAL A 48 -5.65 16.39 -14.62
N GLN A 49 -4.78 16.26 -15.62
CA GLN A 49 -3.33 16.29 -15.41
C GLN A 49 -2.85 17.74 -15.48
N THR A 50 -1.93 18.12 -14.58
CA THR A 50 -1.22 19.39 -14.76
C THR A 50 -0.45 19.35 -16.09
N PRO A 51 -0.38 20.47 -16.83
CA PRO A 51 0.41 20.56 -18.05
C PRO A 51 1.87 20.16 -17.81
N VAL A 52 2.54 19.67 -18.85
CA VAL A 52 3.96 19.27 -18.80
C VAL A 52 4.80 20.46 -18.29
N GLY A 53 5.42 20.31 -17.12
CA GLY A 53 6.21 21.34 -16.44
C GLY A 53 6.74 20.86 -15.08
N PRO A 54 7.55 21.67 -14.38
CA PRO A 54 8.18 21.29 -13.11
C PRO A 54 7.19 21.03 -11.95
N ALA A 55 5.92 21.42 -12.10
CA ALA A 55 4.82 21.15 -11.17
C ALA A 55 4.01 19.89 -11.51
N ARG A 56 4.56 19.01 -12.36
CA ARG A 56 3.89 17.75 -12.71
C ARG A 56 3.87 16.82 -11.50
N ASN A 57 2.70 16.69 -10.88
CA ASN A 57 2.43 15.85 -9.73
C ASN A 57 2.23 14.38 -10.17
N ASP A 58 3.22 13.80 -10.87
CA ASP A 58 3.16 12.39 -11.28
C ASP A 58 3.06 11.43 -10.08
N ASP A 59 3.36 11.92 -8.87
CA ASP A 59 3.35 11.15 -7.62
C ASP A 59 2.05 11.22 -6.82
N VAL A 60 1.05 12.02 -7.22
CA VAL A 60 -0.21 12.15 -6.46
C VAL A 60 -1.28 11.19 -7.00
N VAL A 61 -0.92 9.92 -7.11
CA VAL A 61 -1.92 8.85 -7.25
C VAL A 61 -2.51 8.55 -5.88
N LEU A 62 -3.82 8.35 -5.82
CA LEU A 62 -4.48 7.91 -4.59
C LEU A 62 -4.66 6.40 -4.66
N ARG A 63 -4.17 5.68 -3.65
CA ARG A 63 -4.33 4.23 -3.55
C ARG A 63 -5.43 3.93 -2.56
N VAL A 64 -6.35 3.04 -2.90
CA VAL A 64 -7.37 2.57 -1.98
C VAL A 64 -7.21 1.09 -1.80
N GLN A 65 -6.99 0.68 -0.55
CA GLN A 65 -6.69 -0.70 -0.19
C GLN A 65 -7.81 -1.29 0.67
N SER A 66 -8.10 -2.56 0.45
CA SER A 66 -8.97 -3.34 1.34
C SER A 66 -8.42 -4.75 1.50
N ARG A 67 -8.32 -5.18 2.76
CA ARG A 67 -7.96 -6.55 3.09
C ARG A 67 -9.18 -7.45 2.89
N ILE A 68 -8.96 -8.59 2.24
CA ILE A 68 -9.98 -9.61 2.03
C ILE A 68 -9.64 -10.74 3.00
N SER A 69 -10.44 -10.89 4.05
CA SER A 69 -10.20 -11.89 5.10
C SER A 69 -11.32 -12.94 5.18
N THR A 70 -12.51 -12.60 4.71
CA THR A 70 -13.69 -13.46 4.75
C THR A 70 -14.40 -13.48 3.39
N GLU A 71 -15.25 -14.48 3.16
CA GLU A 71 -16.07 -14.55 1.93
C GLU A 71 -16.97 -13.32 1.74
N LYS A 72 -17.40 -12.68 2.84
CA LYS A 72 -18.21 -11.45 2.78
C LYS A 72 -17.43 -10.30 2.15
N ASP A 73 -16.12 -10.24 2.38
CA ASP A 73 -15.24 -9.21 1.86
C ASP A 73 -15.03 -9.35 0.34
N VAL A 74 -15.44 -10.46 -0.27
CA VAL A 74 -15.42 -10.58 -1.74
C VAL A 74 -16.29 -9.50 -2.37
N SER A 75 -17.45 -9.18 -1.76
CA SER A 75 -18.34 -8.13 -2.23
C SER A 75 -17.84 -6.75 -1.80
N PHE A 76 -17.75 -5.82 -2.77
CA PHE A 76 -17.28 -4.44 -2.55
C PHE A 76 -18.13 -3.67 -1.53
N ARG A 77 -19.41 -4.05 -1.37
CA ARG A 77 -20.35 -3.41 -0.44
C ARG A 77 -19.96 -3.58 1.02
N PHE A 78 -19.34 -4.71 1.36
CA PHE A 78 -19.01 -5.06 2.75
C PHE A 78 -17.55 -4.81 3.10
N ARG A 79 -16.74 -4.38 2.12
CA ARG A 79 -15.32 -4.12 2.32
C ARG A 79 -15.10 -2.86 3.16
N GLN A 80 -14.19 -2.98 4.11
CA GLN A 80 -13.58 -1.81 4.74
C GLN A 80 -12.42 -1.32 3.86
N TRP A 81 -12.56 -0.08 3.38
CA TRP A 81 -11.56 0.56 2.53
C TRP A 81 -10.69 1.53 3.33
N HIS A 82 -9.43 1.65 2.90
CA HIS A 82 -8.47 2.61 3.43
C HIS A 82 -7.88 3.40 2.28
N LEU A 83 -7.92 4.72 2.36
CA LEU A 83 -7.14 5.59 1.51
C LEU A 83 -5.69 5.59 2.00
N CYS A 84 -4.78 5.24 1.11
CA CYS A 84 -3.36 5.15 1.35
C CYS A 84 -2.64 6.15 0.44
N MET A 85 -1.81 7.00 1.04
CA MET A 85 -0.87 7.86 0.32
C MET A 85 0.54 7.46 0.72
N GLN A 86 1.40 7.30 -0.28
CA GLN A 86 2.81 7.00 -0.11
C GLN A 86 3.58 8.12 -0.79
N GLY A 87 4.28 8.93 0.00
CA GLY A 87 5.14 9.95 -0.58
C GLY A 87 6.45 9.36 -1.09
N ASN A 88 7.21 10.19 -1.78
CA ASN A 88 8.51 9.80 -2.30
C ASN A 88 9.46 9.41 -1.16
N PRO A 89 10.32 8.39 -1.38
CA PRO A 89 11.41 8.10 -0.48
C PRO A 89 12.26 9.35 -0.20
N GLU A 90 12.67 9.52 1.05
CA GLU A 90 13.63 10.56 1.41
C GLU A 90 14.95 10.33 0.67
N PRO A 91 15.63 11.39 0.20
CA PRO A 91 16.93 11.26 -0.46
C PRO A 91 17.92 10.49 0.42
N GLN A 92 18.48 9.41 -0.11
CA GLN A 92 19.41 8.54 0.61
C GLN A 92 20.77 9.24 0.81
N ARG A 93 20.87 10.13 1.80
CA ARG A 93 22.16 10.57 2.33
C ARG A 93 22.58 9.59 3.43
N ALA A 94 23.39 8.59 3.07
CA ALA A 94 24.02 7.62 3.97
C ALA A 94 23.11 6.64 4.74
N ARG A 95 21.84 6.47 4.35
CA ARG A 95 20.92 5.51 4.98
C ARG A 95 20.88 4.18 4.22
N THR A 96 20.88 3.07 4.95
CA THR A 96 20.74 1.70 4.42
C THR A 96 19.28 1.24 4.25
N VAL A 97 18.33 2.05 4.72
CA VAL A 97 16.89 1.77 4.71
C VAL A 97 16.14 2.79 3.86
N THR A 98 15.04 2.36 3.24
CA THR A 98 14.13 3.27 2.56
C THR A 98 13.19 3.89 3.59
N VAL A 99 13.16 5.22 3.66
CA VAL A 99 12.25 5.96 4.53
C VAL A 99 11.30 6.78 3.66
N ARG A 100 9.99 6.66 3.87
CA ARG A 100 8.99 7.45 3.13
C ARG A 100 7.85 7.91 4.04
N PRO A 101 7.28 9.10 3.81
CA PRO A 101 6.07 9.51 4.52
C PRO A 101 4.87 8.70 4.01
N ILE A 102 4.01 8.29 4.94
CA ILE A 102 2.78 7.55 4.65
C ILE A 102 1.57 8.18 5.34
N ALA A 103 0.41 8.06 4.70
CA ALA A 103 -0.87 8.33 5.32
C ALA A 103 -1.82 7.17 5.02
N ARG A 104 -2.53 6.70 6.04
CA ARG A 104 -3.56 5.68 5.93
C ARG A 104 -4.79 6.16 6.67
N VAL A 105 -5.91 6.27 5.97
CA VAL A 105 -7.18 6.77 6.52
C VAL A 105 -8.30 5.81 6.16
N GLN A 106 -9.07 5.40 7.16
CA GLN A 106 -10.25 4.56 6.94
C GLN A 106 -11.35 5.36 6.23
N LEU A 107 -11.92 4.81 5.16
CA LEU A 107 -13.04 5.42 4.43
C LEU A 107 -14.37 4.79 4.83
N SER A 108 -15.44 5.59 4.81
CA SER A 108 -16.82 5.13 4.99
C SER A 108 -17.70 5.61 3.83
N GLY A 109 -18.67 4.80 3.42
CA GLY A 109 -19.60 5.14 2.35
C GLY A 109 -19.11 4.73 0.95
N ASP A 110 -19.61 5.42 -0.08
CA ASP A 110 -19.28 5.12 -1.48
C ASP A 110 -17.95 5.78 -1.88
N MET A 111 -16.88 4.98 -1.81
CA MET A 111 -15.54 5.43 -2.18
C MET A 111 -15.41 5.88 -3.63
N PHE A 112 -16.15 5.27 -4.57
CA PHE A 112 -16.02 5.59 -5.99
C PHE A 112 -16.60 6.97 -6.27
N ARG A 113 -17.76 7.27 -5.69
CA ARG A 113 -18.34 8.64 -5.77
C ARG A 113 -17.44 9.66 -5.09
N PHE A 114 -16.86 9.31 -3.95
CA PHE A 114 -15.92 10.20 -3.24
C PHE A 114 -14.68 10.51 -4.10
N MET A 115 -14.03 9.50 -4.67
CA MET A 115 -12.86 9.69 -5.55
C MET A 115 -13.22 10.51 -6.80
N LYS A 116 -14.36 10.23 -7.42
CA LYS A 116 -14.86 11.01 -8.56
C LYS A 116 -15.10 12.47 -8.20
N ALA A 117 -15.66 12.75 -7.03
CA ALA A 117 -15.89 14.12 -6.54
C ALA A 117 -14.57 14.87 -6.27
N LEU A 118 -13.51 14.16 -5.85
CA LEU A 118 -12.16 14.70 -5.73
C LEU A 118 -11.46 14.90 -7.08
N GLY A 119 -12.10 14.54 -8.19
CA GLY A 119 -11.53 14.67 -9.53
C GLY A 119 -10.59 13.53 -9.91
N TYR A 120 -10.75 12.32 -9.34
CA TYR A 120 -9.97 11.14 -9.69
C TYR A 120 -10.80 10.10 -10.46
N ARG A 121 -10.11 9.25 -11.24
CA ARG A 121 -10.68 8.17 -12.04
C ARG A 121 -9.86 6.90 -11.99
#